data_AF-A0A547PM84-F1
#
_entry.id   AF-A0A547PM84-F1
#
_cell.length_a   1.000
_cell.length_b   1.000
_cell.length_c   1.000
_cell.angle_alpha   90.00
_cell.angle_beta   90.00
_cell.angle_gamma   90.00
#
_symmetry.space_group_name_H-M   'P 1'
#
loop_
_entity.id
_entity.type
_entity.pdbx_description
1 polymer ?
#
loop_
_entity_poly.entity_id
_entity_poly.type
_entity_poly.pdbx_seq_one_letter_code
_entity_poly.pdbx_strand_id
1 'polypeptide(L)' 'MLERISHFFKASKHRYGSKRIHRDLRADGERVSERRVARIMRENRISARLRKPRKPVT' A
#
# COMPACT_ATOMS: atom_id res chain seq x y z
N MET A 1 -0.85 -2.82 -13.87
CA MET A 1 -0.12 -2.38 -12.64
C MET A 1 -1.05 -1.97 -11.49
N LEU A 2 -2.01 -1.07 -11.74
CA LEU A 2 -3.00 -0.66 -10.72
C LEU A 2 -3.75 -1.86 -10.12
N GLU A 3 -4.10 -2.85 -10.93
CA GLU A 3 -4.78 -4.07 -10.49
C GLU A 3 -3.96 -4.86 -9.46
N ARG A 4 -2.65 -5.06 -9.70
CA ARG A 4 -1.76 -5.72 -8.73
C ARG A 4 -1.65 -4.91 -7.45
N ILE A 5 -1.49 -3.58 -7.55
CA ILE A 5 -1.47 -2.69 -6.37
C ILE A 5 -2.77 -2.83 -5.58
N SER A 6 -3.92 -2.83 -6.26
CA SER A 6 -5.25 -2.98 -5.65
C SER A 6 -5.42 -4.36 -5.00
N HIS A 7 -4.91 -5.42 -5.64
CA HIS A 7 -4.91 -6.78 -5.10
C HIS A 7 -4.15 -6.86 -3.78
N PHE A 8 -2.88 -6.42 -3.74
CA PHE A 8 -2.09 -6.41 -2.50
C PHE A 8 -2.66 -5.44 -1.45
N PHE A 9 -3.21 -4.31 -1.89
CA PHE A 9 -3.85 -3.35 -0.99
C PHE A 9 -5.10 -3.94 -0.31
N LYS A 10 -5.96 -4.64 -1.06
CA LYS A 10 -7.12 -5.36 -0.52
C LYS A 10 -6.71 -6.54 0.36
N ALA A 11 -5.73 -7.34 -0.07
CA ALA A 11 -5.19 -8.46 0.71
C ALA A 11 -4.64 -8.00 2.07
N SER A 12 -4.00 -6.83 2.13
CA SER A 12 -3.51 -6.21 3.37
C SER A 12 -4.59 -5.54 4.22
N LYS A 13 -5.88 -5.66 3.87
CA LYS A 13 -7.01 -4.95 4.50
C LYS A 13 -6.80 -3.44 4.55
N HIS A 14 -6.27 -2.88 3.46
CA HIS A 14 -5.96 -1.46 3.31
C HIS A 14 -4.90 -0.93 4.29
N ARG A 15 -4.08 -1.80 4.91
CA ARG A 15 -3.09 -1.39 5.92
C ARG A 15 -1.78 -0.90 5.31
N TYR A 16 -1.45 -1.38 4.11
CA TYR A 16 -0.15 -1.17 3.53
C TYR A 16 -0.12 0.08 2.65
N GLY A 17 0.95 0.86 2.77
CA GLY A 17 1.28 1.96 1.90
C GLY A 17 2.24 1.53 0.78
N SER A 18 2.69 2.49 -0.03
CA SER A 18 3.58 2.28 -1.17
C SER A 18 4.80 1.42 -0.85
N LYS A 19 5.47 1.66 0.28
CA LYS A 19 6.66 0.92 0.70
C LYS A 19 6.41 -0.58 0.87
N ARG A 20 5.32 -0.96 1.55
CA ARG A 20 4.99 -2.36 1.81
C ARG A 20 4.44 -3.05 0.56
N ILE A 21 3.58 -2.36 -0.19
CA ILE A 21 3.06 -2.86 -1.47
C ILE A 21 4.19 -3.05 -2.48
N HIS A 22 5.17 -2.15 -2.55
CA HIS A 22 6.34 -2.30 -3.40
C HIS A 22 7.15 -3.56 -3.06
N ARG A 23 7.33 -3.85 -1.76
CA ARG A 23 8.02 -5.06 -1.32
C ARG A 23 7.26 -6.32 -1.75
N ASP A 24 5.94 -6.35 -1.58
CA ASP A 24 5.11 -7.49 -1.97
C ASP A 24 5.13 -7.69 -3.50
N LEU A 25 5.05 -6.60 -4.28
CA LEU A 25 5.22 -6.63 -5.73
C LEU A 25 6.59 -7.15 -6.15
N ARG A 26 7.66 -6.70 -5.49
CA ARG A 26 9.02 -7.15 -5.79
C ARG A 26 9.22 -8.64 -5.47
N ALA A 27 8.59 -9.12 -4.39
CA ALA A 27 8.58 -10.54 -4.04
C ALA A 27 7.82 -11.38 -5.07
N ASP A 28 6.75 -10.82 -5.65
CA ASP A 28 5.96 -11.39 -6.75
C ASP A 28 6.66 -11.28 -8.12
N GLY A 29 7.90 -10.77 -8.16
CA GLY A 29 8.73 -10.67 -9.37
C GLY A 29 8.54 -9.37 -10.18
N GLU A 30 7.71 -8.44 -9.73
CA GLU A 30 7.49 -7.17 -10.43
C GLU A 30 8.66 -6.19 -10.25
N ARG A 31 9.24 -5.76 -11.39
CA ARG A 31 10.34 -4.79 -11.43
C ARG A 31 9.82 -3.36 -11.52
N VAL A 32 9.19 -2.87 -10.46
CA VAL A 32 8.74 -1.49 -10.34
C VAL A 32 9.45 -0.74 -9.23
N SER A 33 9.69 0.56 -9.41
CA SER A 33 10.23 1.41 -8.34
C SER A 33 9.14 1.79 -7.34
N GLU A 34 9.51 1.98 -6.08
CA GLU A 34 8.59 2.47 -5.04
C GLU A 34 7.95 3.80 -5.45
N ARG A 35 8.70 4.71 -6.09
CA ARG A 35 8.18 5.99 -6.60
C ARG A 35 7.04 5.80 -7.60
N ARG A 36 7.13 4.80 -8.49
CA ARG A 36 6.07 4.48 -9.45
C ARG A 36 4.83 3.94 -8.73
N VAL A 37 5.01 3.08 -7.73
CA VAL A 37 3.91 2.59 -6.89
C VAL A 37 3.23 3.74 -6.15
N ALA A 38 4.00 4.61 -5.50
CA ALA A 38 3.49 5.77 -4.77
C ALA A 38 2.72 6.73 -5.68
N ARG A 39 3.23 7.00 -6.89
CA ARG A 39 2.55 7.84 -7.88
C ARG A 39 1.20 7.26 -8.29
N ILE A 40 1.16 5.97 -8.66
CA ILE A 40 -0.08 5.29 -9.03
C ILE A 40 -1.07 5.28 -7.86
N MET A 41 -0.61 4.99 -6.64
CA MET A 41 -1.45 5.05 -5.45
C MET A 41 -2.07 6.45 -5.25
N ARG A 42 -1.27 7.51 -5.43
CA ARG A 42 -1.73 8.90 -5.29
C ARG A 42 -2.74 9.29 -6.38
N GLU A 43 -2.43 8.98 -7.64
CA GLU A 43 -3.32 9.25 -8.80
C GLU A 43 -4.68 8.55 -8.64
N ASN A 44 -4.71 7.37 -8.00
CA ASN A 44 -5.92 6.58 -7.79
C ASN A 44 -6.54 6.72 -6.39
N ARG A 45 -6.10 7.71 -5.59
CA ARG A 45 -6.59 7.96 -4.22
C ARG A 45 -6.51 6.75 -3.28
N ILE A 46 -5.54 5.86 -3.50
CA ILE A 46 -5.28 4.68 -2.66
C ILE A 46 -4.34 5.10 -1.53
N SER A 47 -4.84 5.07 -0.29
CA SER A 47 -4.06 5.43 0.90
C SER A 47 -4.16 4.36 1.98
N ALA A 48 -3.09 4.18 2.75
CA ALA A 48 -3.11 3.27 3.88
C ALA A 48 -4.08 3.76 4.95
N ARG A 49 -4.86 2.85 5.53
CA ARG A 49 -5.79 3.14 6.61
C ARG A 49 -5.03 3.63 7.83
N LEU A 50 -5.30 4.87 8.25
CA LEU A 50 -4.79 5.38 9.52
C LEU A 50 -5.35 4.53 10.67
N ARG A 51 -4.47 4.05 11.56
CA ARG A 51 -4.93 3.47 12.83
C ARG A 51 -5.39 4.61 13.72
N LYS A 52 -6.56 4.45 14.32
CA LYS A 52 -6.99 5.33 15.40
C LYS A 52 -5.99 5.21 16.56
N PRO A 53 -5.47 6.32 17.11
CA PRO A 53 -4.60 6.24 18.28
C PRO A 53 -5.35 5.57 19.44
N ARG A 54 -4.64 4.79 20.24
CA ARG A 54 -5.21 4.23 21.47
C ARG A 54 -5.43 5.38 22.44
N LYS A 55 -6.61 5.41 23.08
CA LYS A 55 -6.85 6.33 24.19
C LYS A 55 -5.87 5.97 25.33
N PRO A 56 -5.26 6.95 26.01
CA PRO A 56 -4.51 6.66 27.22
C PRO A 56 -5.44 5.99 28.23
N VAL A 57 -4.94 4.96 28.91
CA VAL A 57 -5.64 4.37 30.06
C VAL A 57 -5.23 5.23 31.25
N THR A 58 -6.20 5.89 31.86
CA THR A 58 -6.05 6.69 33.08
C THR A 58 -6.64 5.92 34.25
#